data_AF-A0A847N819-F1
#
_entry.id   AF-A0A847N819-F1
#
_cell.length_a   1.000
_cell.length_b   1.000
_cell.length_c   1.000
_cell.angle_alpha   90.00
_cell.angle_beta   90.00
_cell.angle_gamma   90.00
#
_symmetry.space_group_name_H-M   'P 1'
#
loop_
_entity.id
_entity.type
_entity.pdbx_description
1 polymer ?
#
loop_
_entity_poly.entity_id
_entity_poly.type
_entity_poly.pdbx_seq_one_letter_code
_entity_poly.pdbx_strand_id
1 'polypeptide(L)' 'MTNKRILVILTGGTISMKKDTTNEKTVLNLDTSDLTHSLKGALRAIEIDFIEHSFKPSPYITPDDMFNFGKLIESNLT' A
#
# COMPACT_ATOMS: atom_id res chain seq x y z
N MET A 1 -23.35 9.67 12.91
CA MET A 1 -22.74 8.46 12.31
C MET A 1 -21.25 8.57 12.55
N THR A 2 -20.60 7.55 13.08
CA THR A 2 -19.14 7.49 13.11
C THR A 2 -18.66 7.32 11.67
N ASN A 3 -17.88 8.27 11.16
CA ASN A 3 -17.25 8.12 9.85
C ASN A 3 -16.40 6.84 9.88
N LYS A 4 -16.71 5.90 8.99
CA LYS A 4 -15.89 4.70 8.84
C LYS A 4 -14.60 5.12 8.16
N ARG A 5 -13.47 4.75 8.76
CA ARG A 5 -12.13 5.06 8.30
C ARG A 5 -11.43 3.77 7.86
N ILE A 6 -10.72 3.81 6.74
CA ILE A 6 -9.98 2.68 6.20
C ILE A 6 -8.50 3.05 6.17
N LEU A 7 -7.67 2.20 6.76
CA LEU A 7 -6.23 2.26 6.59
C LEU A 7 -5.80 1.30 5.47
N VAL A 8 -5.11 1.83 4.47
CA VAL A 8 -4.50 1.04 3.39
C VAL A 8 -3.00 1.00 3.61
N ILE A 9 -2.45 -0.19 3.86
CA ILE A 9 -1.00 -0.39 3.99
C ILE A 9 -0.46 -1.00 2.70
N LEU A 10 0.44 -0.27 2.03
CA LEU A 10 1.03 -0.63 0.75
C LEU A 10 2.31 -1.42 0.98
N THR A 11 2.28 -2.72 0.68
CA THR A 11 3.40 -3.66 0.87
C THR A 11 4.17 -4.02 -0.39
N GLY A 12 4.08 -3.17 -1.41
CA GLY A 12 4.66 -3.44 -2.73
C GLY A 12 3.81 -4.37 -3.60
N GLY A 13 4.47 -5.28 -4.32
CA GLY A 13 3.82 -6.21 -5.26
C GLY A 13 3.37 -5.55 -6.57
N THR A 14 2.70 -6.31 -7.43
CA THR A 14 2.35 -5.88 -8.81
C THR A 14 1.45 -4.66 -8.86
N ILE A 15 0.58 -4.44 -7.86
CA ILE A 15 -0.30 -3.26 -7.77
C ILE A 15 0.47 -1.95 -7.61
N SER A 16 1.70 -2.02 -7.10
CA SER A 16 2.62 -0.89 -6.94
C SER A 16 3.66 -0.81 -8.05
N MET A 17 3.52 -1.60 -9.12
CA MET A 17 4.45 -1.58 -10.24
C MET A 17 3.91 -0.72 -11.39
N LYS A 18 4.80 0.02 -12.05
CA LYS A 18 4.50 0.68 -13.32
C LYS A 18 5.36 0.07 -14.43
N LYS A 19 4.79 0.05 -15.64
CA LYS A 19 5.57 -0.23 -16.85
C LYS A 19 6.37 1.03 -17.17
N ASP A 20 7.69 0.94 -17.14
CA ASP A 20 8.58 1.97 -17.68
C ASP A 20 8.35 2.03 -19.19
N THR A 21 7.77 3.12 -19.66
CA THR A 21 7.47 3.32 -21.09
C THR A 21 8.72 3.50 -21.93
N THR A 22 9.88 3.74 -21.31
CA THR A 22 11.16 3.93 -21.98
C THR A 22 11.84 2.60 -22.30
N ASN A 23 11.80 1.64 -21.37
CA ASN A 23 12.54 0.39 -21.48
C ASN A 23 11.64 -0.86 -21.51
N GLU A 24 10.32 -0.67 -21.50
CA GLU A 24 9.27 -1.71 -21.37
C GLU A 24 9.38 -2.61 -20.13
N LYS A 25 10.29 -2.28 -19.21
CA LYS A 25 10.51 -3.03 -17.97
C LYS A 25 9.44 -2.67 -16.95
N THR A 26 9.05 -3.65 -16.14
CA THR A 26 8.16 -3.41 -15.01
C THR A 26 9.01 -3.02 -13.81
N VAL A 27 8.85 -1.80 -13.32
CA VAL A 27 9.62 -1.25 -12.19
C VAL A 27 8.69 -1.01 -11.00
N LEU A 28 9.23 -1.15 -9.80
CA LEU A 28 8.51 -0.73 -8.59
C LEU A 28 8.30 0.79 -8.68
N ASN A 29 7.05 1.20 -8.63
CA ASN A 29 6.71 2.60 -8.55
C ASN A 29 6.79 3.03 -7.08
N LEU A 30 7.93 3.62 -6.73
CA LEU A 30 8.17 4.19 -5.40
C LEU A 30 7.29 5.42 -5.14
N ASP A 31 6.64 5.97 -6.16
CA ASP A 31 5.68 7.05 -6.03
C ASP A 31 4.24 6.51 -6.10
N THR A 32 3.67 6.21 -4.93
CA THR A 32 2.31 5.64 -4.84
C THR A 32 1.20 6.69 -4.99
N SER A 33 1.54 7.96 -5.25
CA SER A 33 0.59 9.08 -5.33
C SER A 33 -0.58 8.81 -6.29
N ASP A 34 -0.32 8.27 -7.48
CA ASP A 34 -1.36 7.93 -8.46
C ASP A 34 -2.36 6.90 -7.93
N LEU A 35 -1.88 5.88 -7.24
CA LEU A 35 -2.71 4.83 -6.65
C LEU A 35 -3.56 5.42 -5.50
N THR A 36 -2.93 6.19 -4.61
CA THR A 36 -3.65 6.83 -3.50
C THR A 36 -4.70 7.83 -4.00
N HIS A 37 -4.38 8.61 -5.04
CA HIS A 37 -5.30 9.56 -5.66
C HIS A 37 -6.49 8.85 -6.31
N SER A 38 -6.22 7.76 -7.05
CA SER A 38 -7.26 6.93 -7.68
C SER A 38 -8.20 6.32 -6.64
N LEU A 39 -7.67 5.77 -5.55
CA LEU A 39 -8.45 5.18 -4.48
C LEU A 39 -9.30 6.20 -3.72
N LYS A 40 -8.73 7.37 -3.36
CA LYS A 40 -9.49 8.48 -2.77
C LYS A 40 -10.59 8.98 -3.70
N GLY A 41 -10.32 9.04 -5.01
CA GLY A 41 -11.27 9.43 -6.03
C GLY A 41 -12.46 8.47 -6.18
N ALA A 42 -12.22 7.16 -6.02
CA ALA A 42 -13.24 6.12 -6.09
C ALA A 42 -14.09 6.01 -4.80
N LEU A 43 -13.48 6.26 -3.64
CA LEU A 43 -14.07 6.05 -2.32
C LEU A 43 -14.33 7.37 -1.57
N ARG A 44 -14.93 8.35 -2.26
CA ARG A 44 -15.09 9.74 -1.76
C ARG A 44 -15.85 9.89 -0.44
N ALA A 45 -16.69 8.91 -0.09
CA ALA A 45 -17.52 8.92 1.12
C ALA A 45 -16.83 8.27 2.33
N ILE A 46 -15.59 7.83 2.19
CA ILE A 46 -14.82 7.11 3.22
C ILE A 46 -13.51 7.85 3.46
N GLU A 47 -13.15 8.06 4.72
CA GLU A 47 -11.83 8.57 5.09
C GLU A 47 -10.80 7.46 4.90
N ILE A 48 -9.78 7.70 4.07
CA ILE A 48 -8.74 6.72 3.76
C ILE A 48 -7.36 7.28 4.07
N ASP A 49 -6.63 6.57 4.91
CA ASP A 49 -5.19 6.81 5.13
C ASP A 49 -4.35 5.77 4.41
N PHE A 50 -3.13 6.16 4.12
CA PHE A 50 -2.16 5.33 3.44
C PHE A 50 -0.88 5.28 4.24
N ILE A 51 -0.33 4.07 4.40
CA ILE A 51 1.02 3.84 4.93
C ILE A 51 1.78 3.05 3.88
N GLU A 52 2.96 3.52 3.49
CA GLU A 52 3.90 2.74 2.69
C GLU A 52 4.77 1.89 3.61
N HIS A 53 4.76 0.57 3.43
CA HIS A 53 5.48 -0.37 4.29
C HIS A 53 6.12 -1.49 3.49
N SER A 54 7.46 -1.48 3.39
CA SER A 54 8.27 -2.55 2.77
C SER A 54 7.95 -2.82 1.29
N PHE A 55 8.86 -2.42 0.38
CA PHE A 55 8.78 -2.77 -1.03
C PHE A 55 9.44 -4.12 -1.34
N LYS A 56 9.06 -5.15 -0.58
CA LYS A 56 9.57 -6.52 -0.77
C LYS A 56 8.59 -7.30 -1.65
N PRO A 57 9.02 -7.98 -2.73
CA PRO A 57 8.09 -8.82 -3.49
C PRO A 57 7.54 -9.93 -2.60
N SER A 58 6.25 -10.25 -2.73
CA SER A 58 5.58 -11.18 -1.80
C SER A 58 6.29 -12.55 -1.63
N PRO A 59 6.92 -13.14 -2.67
CA PRO A 59 7.65 -14.40 -2.50
C PRO A 59 8.86 -14.33 -1.55
N TYR A 60 9.34 -13.11 -1.25
CA TYR A 60 10.47 -12.89 -0.36
C TYR A 60 10.06 -12.52 1.07
N ILE A 61 8.76 -12.35 1.37
CA ILE A 61 8.30 -12.05 2.72
C ILE A 61 8.64 -13.22 3.66
N THR A 62 9.25 -12.92 4.81
CA THR A 62 9.60 -13.90 5.84
C THR A 62 8.60 -13.90 7.00
N PRO A 63 8.61 -14.92 7.87
CA PRO A 63 7.82 -14.90 9.10
C PRO A 63 8.12 -13.69 10.00
N ASP A 64 9.38 -13.24 10.08
CA ASP A 64 9.75 -12.05 10.85
C ASP A 64 9.15 -10.77 10.26
N ASP A 65 9.12 -10.66 8.93
CA ASP A 65 8.45 -9.56 8.23
C ASP A 65 6.95 -9.56 8.60
N MET A 66 6.30 -10.72 8.57
CA MET A 66 4.88 -10.85 8.94
C MET A 66 4.61 -10.50 10.41
N PHE A 67 5.49 -10.89 11.32
CA PHE A 67 5.36 -10.56 12.74
C PHE A 67 5.45 -9.04 12.97
N ASN A 68 6.41 -8.38 12.32
CA ASN A 68 6.54 -6.92 12.38
C ASN A 68 5.36 -6.22 11.70
N PHE A 69 4.82 -6.79 10.63
CA PHE A 69 3.61 -6.29 9.97
C PHE A 69 2.38 -6.35 10.88
N GLY A 70 2.22 -7.44 11.64
CA GLY A 70 1.16 -7.55 12.66
C GLY A 70 1.26 -6.44 13.71
N LYS A 71 2.45 -6.17 14.24
CA LYS A 71 2.68 -5.07 15.20
C LYS A 71 2.32 -3.70 14.63
N LEU A 72 2.65 -3.46 13.35
CA LEU A 72 2.27 -2.22 12.66
C LEU A 72 0.74 -2.08 12.56
N ILE A 73 0.03 -3.15 12.26
CA ILE A 73 -1.43 -3.13 12.21
C ILE A 73 -1.99 -2.80 13.59
N GLU A 74 -1.53 -3.51 14.64
CA GLU A 74 -1.98 -3.30 16.01
C GLU A 74 -1.75 -1.86 16.49
N SER A 75 -0.62 -1.24 16.14
CA SER A 75 -0.35 0.16 16.52
C SER A 75 -1.29 1.19 15.89
N ASN A 76 -2.04 0.80 14.85
CA ASN A 76 -2.96 1.68 14.12
C ASN A 76 -4.45 1.36 14.39
N LEU A 77 -4.75 0.38 15.25
CA LEU A 77 -6.12 -0.05 15.58
C LEU A 77 -6.71 0.60 16.85
N THR A 78 -6.22 1.77 17.26
CA THR A 78 -6.75 2.55 18.40
C THR A 78 -8.24 2.84 18.33
#